data_AF-A0A7C5KR61-F1
#
_entry.id   AF-A0A7C5KR61-F1
#
_cell.length_a   1.000
_cell.length_b   1.000
_cell.length_c   1.000
_cell.angle_alpha   90.00
_cell.angle_beta   90.00
_cell.angle_gamma   90.00
#
_symmetry.space_group_name_H-M   'P 1'
#
loop_
_entity.id
_entity.type
_entity.pdbx_description
1 polymer ?
#
loop_
_entity_poly.entity_id
_entity_poly.type
_entity_poly.pdbx_seq_one_letter_code
_entity_poly.pdbx_strand_id
1 'polypeptide(L)'
;MRKSLTLSAFALITAGLAAQTSTTIPTGFDKKEGRRGVHALLRYTPARQQAFYSPKATGWTGAKIIKSLWLRPDSSYYKSGPAFKCDIMVEVSSKNIVSDPLIADTDWNKNHGTDRKVFMKRKTYSIPAYTKPATPPNKWMVELKGDAPFVNINKQICVDTRVYTKTTQSNAYWYVDGDYNYASSGTRGFYRTYGTPCNPSNFYNYSTGYNVGQTFRTYCYTRNSGDLVLAWLGTKKLNVSIGGGCTLYTNVALLHPVPVKTTSISGYANFVWGKVPASAKGVKVYSQHAAITSKLAFRWSRGNEITIGDYHTTYEIFGVYAYAIGSSSFNPDKDPAKYWSSSGIIMDVR
;
A
#
# COMPACT_ATOMS: atom_id res chain seq x y z
N MET A 1 -62.66 40.50 24.12
CA MET A 1 -61.48 39.76 24.60
C MET A 1 -61.06 38.73 23.54
N ARG A 2 -59.84 38.90 23.01
CA ARG A 2 -58.90 37.92 22.41
C ARG A 2 -59.46 36.62 21.80
N LYS A 3 -59.23 36.43 20.50
CA LYS A 3 -58.55 35.24 19.93
C LYS A 3 -58.26 35.44 18.42
N SER A 4 -57.23 36.22 18.13
CA SER A 4 -56.52 36.20 16.85
C SER A 4 -55.05 36.19 17.20
N LEU A 5 -54.35 35.06 17.00
CA LEU A 5 -52.88 34.90 16.92
C LEU A 5 -52.51 33.45 17.28
N THR A 6 -52.56 32.54 16.30
CA THR A 6 -51.75 31.32 16.30
C THR A 6 -51.72 30.73 14.90
N LEU A 7 -51.16 31.47 13.93
CA LEU A 7 -50.82 30.93 12.61
C LEU A 7 -49.50 31.50 12.08
N SER A 8 -48.54 31.67 12.99
CA SER A 8 -47.19 32.13 12.64
C SER A 8 -46.08 31.26 13.24
N ALA A 9 -46.43 30.15 13.91
CA ALA A 9 -45.46 29.23 14.50
C ALA A 9 -45.05 28.07 13.56
N PHE A 10 -45.69 27.93 12.38
CA PHE A 10 -45.41 26.83 11.44
C PHE A 10 -44.49 27.19 10.26
N ALA A 11 -44.07 28.46 10.15
CA ALA A 11 -43.20 28.94 9.07
C ALA A 11 -41.73 29.18 9.49
N LEU A 12 -41.35 28.82 10.73
CA LEU A 12 -39.99 29.05 11.27
C LEU A 12 -39.19 27.76 11.55
N ILE A 13 -39.66 26.60 11.05
CA ILE A 13 -38.91 25.32 11.13
C ILE A 13 -38.40 24.86 9.75
N THR A 14 -38.56 25.68 8.70
CA THR A 14 -38.08 25.36 7.34
C THR A 14 -36.82 26.12 6.92
N ALA A 15 -36.21 26.91 7.81
CA ALA A 15 -34.91 27.54 7.57
C ALA A 15 -34.01 27.34 8.80
N GLY A 16 -33.22 26.27 8.81
CA GLY A 16 -32.33 26.02 9.95
C GLY A 16 -31.71 24.63 10.03
N LEU A 17 -32.07 23.70 9.15
CA LEU A 17 -31.27 22.50 8.93
C LEU A 17 -30.27 22.78 7.80
N ALA A 18 -29.34 23.69 8.06
CA ALA A 18 -27.97 23.42 7.62
C ALA A 18 -27.63 22.11 8.33
N ALA A 19 -27.75 20.99 7.61
CA ALA A 19 -27.29 19.71 8.07
C ALA A 19 -25.81 19.90 8.43
N GLN A 20 -25.55 20.12 9.72
CA GLN A 20 -24.26 19.83 10.32
C GLN A 20 -24.13 18.33 10.15
N THR A 21 -23.60 17.91 9.02
CA THR A 21 -22.90 16.64 8.91
C THR A 21 -21.87 16.67 10.02
N SER A 22 -22.18 16.06 11.16
CA SER A 22 -21.22 15.85 12.21
C SER A 22 -20.16 14.94 11.63
N THR A 23 -19.12 15.52 11.04
CA THR A 23 -17.91 14.81 10.63
C THR A 23 -17.27 14.31 11.91
N THR A 24 -17.54 13.06 12.29
CA THR A 24 -16.86 12.34 13.37
C THR A 24 -15.50 11.85 12.88
N ILE A 25 -14.73 12.79 12.34
CA ILE A 25 -13.34 12.58 11.96
C ILE A 25 -12.53 12.79 13.25
N PRO A 26 -11.66 11.85 13.63
CA PRO A 26 -10.81 12.03 14.80
C PRO A 26 -10.08 13.38 14.73
N THR A 27 -10.15 14.16 15.81
CA THR A 27 -9.58 15.52 15.89
C THR A 27 -8.14 15.54 15.39
N GLY A 28 -7.83 16.38 14.39
CA GLY A 28 -6.48 16.55 13.84
C GLY A 28 -6.26 15.89 12.48
N PHE A 29 -7.10 14.93 12.08
CA PHE A 29 -7.03 14.27 10.77
C PHE A 29 -7.68 15.10 9.64
N ASP A 30 -8.48 16.09 10.00
CA ASP A 30 -9.07 17.09 9.10
C ASP A 30 -8.06 18.14 8.62
N LYS A 31 -6.99 18.38 9.39
CA LYS A 31 -6.08 19.53 9.23
C LYS A 31 -4.83 19.28 8.38
N LYS A 32 -4.49 18.02 8.06
CA LYS A 32 -3.21 17.68 7.42
C LYS A 32 -3.34 16.58 6.37
N GLU A 33 -2.77 16.80 5.18
CA GLU A 33 -2.70 15.77 4.13
C GLU A 33 -1.43 14.93 4.25
N GLY A 34 -1.49 13.69 3.75
CA GLY A 34 -0.30 12.85 3.62
C GLY A 34 0.78 13.47 2.71
N ARG A 35 2.06 13.21 3.02
CA ARG A 35 3.22 13.85 2.35
C ARG A 35 3.63 13.21 1.01
N ARG A 36 2.98 12.14 0.55
CA ARG A 36 3.43 11.33 -0.62
C ARG A 36 2.27 10.73 -1.40
N GLY A 37 2.07 11.12 -2.66
CA GLY A 37 0.91 10.73 -3.48
C GLY A 37 0.52 9.25 -3.41
N VAL A 38 -0.75 8.96 -3.10
CA VAL A 38 -1.31 7.60 -3.02
C VAL A 38 -2.38 7.34 -4.07
N HIS A 39 -2.48 6.09 -4.48
CA HIS A 39 -3.29 5.60 -5.60
C HIS A 39 -4.56 4.87 -5.16
N ALA A 40 -5.16 5.23 -4.02
CA ALA A 40 -6.10 4.37 -3.28
C ALA A 40 -7.39 3.98 -4.05
N LEU A 41 -7.72 4.62 -5.18
CA LEU A 41 -8.93 4.31 -5.94
C LEU A 41 -8.79 4.09 -7.45
N LEU A 42 -7.75 4.58 -8.13
CA LEU A 42 -7.82 4.67 -9.61
C LEU A 42 -6.53 4.52 -10.41
N ARG A 43 -5.38 5.03 -9.92
CA ARG A 43 -4.21 5.17 -10.80
C ARG A 43 -3.73 3.81 -11.35
N TYR A 44 -4.03 2.71 -10.67
CA TYR A 44 -3.68 1.37 -11.15
C TYR A 44 -4.72 0.28 -10.82
N THR A 45 -5.98 0.50 -11.15
CA THR A 45 -7.03 -0.51 -10.94
C THR A 45 -6.99 -1.61 -12.01
N PRO A 46 -7.30 -2.88 -11.68
CA PRO A 46 -7.68 -3.40 -10.36
C PRO A 46 -6.56 -3.28 -9.34
N ALA A 47 -6.90 -3.06 -8.06
CA ALA A 47 -5.95 -2.76 -7.00
C ALA A 47 -6.39 -3.31 -5.62
N ARG A 48 -5.45 -3.40 -4.69
CA ARG A 48 -5.70 -3.68 -3.26
C ARG A 48 -4.74 -2.87 -2.40
N GLN A 49 -5.19 -2.46 -1.21
CA GLN A 49 -4.41 -1.72 -0.23
C GLN A 49 -4.76 -2.21 1.18
N GLN A 50 -3.76 -2.35 2.06
CA GLN A 50 -3.97 -2.59 3.48
C GLN A 50 -3.37 -1.46 4.31
N ALA A 51 -4.21 -0.63 4.92
CA ALA A 51 -3.77 0.39 5.86
C ALA A 51 -3.83 -0.15 7.29
N PHE A 52 -2.91 0.23 8.15
CA PHE A 52 -2.92 -0.13 9.56
C PHE A 52 -2.81 1.12 10.44
N TYR A 53 -3.26 0.98 11.66
CA TYR A 53 -3.37 2.06 12.63
C TYR A 53 -2.78 1.56 13.93
N SER A 54 -1.76 2.26 14.43
CA SER A 54 -1.22 1.98 15.75
C SER A 54 -2.09 2.61 16.85
N PRO A 55 -1.92 2.21 18.12
CA PRO A 55 -2.59 2.85 19.25
C PRO A 55 -2.33 4.36 19.34
N LYS A 56 -1.14 4.79 18.90
CA LYS A 56 -0.73 6.19 18.93
C LYS A 56 -1.42 6.99 17.83
N ALA A 57 -1.66 6.40 16.65
CA ALA A 57 -2.45 7.04 15.59
C ALA A 57 -3.91 7.21 15.98
N THR A 58 -4.52 6.15 16.53
CA THR A 58 -5.94 6.21 16.85
C THR A 58 -6.18 7.15 18.02
N GLY A 59 -5.29 7.16 19.02
CA GLY A 59 -5.47 7.96 20.24
C GLY A 59 -6.69 7.52 21.06
N TRP A 60 -7.26 6.35 20.77
CA TRP A 60 -8.50 5.91 21.39
C TRP A 60 -8.26 5.42 22.82
N THR A 61 -9.06 5.94 23.75
CA THR A 61 -8.99 5.59 25.17
C THR A 61 -9.97 4.50 25.58
N GLY A 62 -10.89 4.10 24.69
CA GLY A 62 -11.89 3.06 24.92
C GLY A 62 -12.41 2.43 23.64
N ALA A 63 -13.43 1.58 23.77
CA ALA A 63 -14.08 0.93 22.64
C ALA A 63 -14.69 1.96 21.69
N LYS A 64 -14.52 1.72 20.40
CA LYS A 64 -14.95 2.61 19.33
C LYS A 64 -15.82 1.90 18.33
N ILE A 65 -16.82 2.60 17.80
CA ILE A 65 -17.74 2.06 16.79
C ILE A 65 -17.49 2.77 15.47
N ILE A 66 -16.91 2.03 14.53
CA ILE A 66 -16.64 2.51 13.17
C ILE A 66 -17.87 2.25 12.30
N LYS A 67 -18.42 3.30 11.70
CA LYS A 67 -19.64 3.21 10.86
C LYS A 67 -19.39 3.48 9.39
N SER A 68 -18.39 4.31 9.09
CA SER A 68 -17.98 4.62 7.73
C SER A 68 -16.49 4.92 7.66
N LEU A 69 -15.95 4.91 6.45
CA LEU A 69 -14.60 5.36 6.14
C LEU A 69 -14.71 6.51 5.15
N TRP A 70 -13.85 7.51 5.25
CA TRP A 70 -13.92 8.68 4.38
C TRP A 70 -12.69 8.77 3.50
N LEU A 71 -12.87 9.23 2.26
CA LEU A 71 -11.82 9.41 1.27
C LEU A 71 -11.82 10.86 0.72
N ARG A 72 -10.64 11.38 0.40
CA ARG A 72 -10.46 12.68 -0.28
C ARG A 72 -9.34 12.64 -1.32
N PRO A 73 -9.41 13.48 -2.36
CA PRO A 73 -8.31 13.61 -3.31
C PRO A 73 -7.11 14.36 -2.68
N ASP A 74 -5.91 14.03 -3.13
CA ASP A 74 -4.66 14.72 -2.79
C ASP A 74 -4.63 16.16 -3.34
N SER A 75 -4.54 17.17 -2.46
CA SER A 75 -4.42 18.57 -2.88
C SER A 75 -2.97 19.03 -3.09
N SER A 76 -1.99 18.35 -2.49
CA SER A 76 -0.56 18.70 -2.55
C SER A 76 0.10 18.41 -3.90
N TYR A 77 -0.35 17.37 -4.62
CA TYR A 77 0.40 16.80 -5.74
C TYR A 77 -0.34 16.82 -7.09
N TYR A 78 -1.69 16.96 -7.12
CA TYR A 78 -2.47 16.75 -8.36
C TYR A 78 -3.53 17.81 -8.69
N LYS A 79 -3.98 17.76 -9.95
CA LYS A 79 -4.95 18.63 -10.61
C LYS A 79 -6.39 18.12 -10.37
N SER A 80 -7.37 18.98 -10.65
CA SER A 80 -8.80 18.62 -10.73
C SER A 80 -9.03 17.35 -11.55
N GLY A 81 -10.04 16.55 -11.20
CA GLY A 81 -10.38 15.30 -11.87
C GLY A 81 -11.87 15.18 -12.21
N PRO A 82 -12.22 14.48 -13.31
CA PRO A 82 -13.62 14.24 -13.67
C PRO A 82 -14.30 13.25 -12.72
N ALA A 83 -15.63 13.17 -12.79
CA ALA A 83 -16.38 12.14 -12.09
C ALA A 83 -16.08 10.74 -12.66
N PHE A 84 -16.15 9.71 -11.83
CA PHE A 84 -15.92 8.33 -12.24
C PHE A 84 -16.66 7.33 -11.34
N LYS A 85 -16.63 6.05 -11.72
CA LYS A 85 -17.19 4.97 -10.91
C LYS A 85 -16.11 3.94 -10.58
N CYS A 86 -16.18 3.36 -9.39
CA CYS A 86 -15.31 2.23 -9.03
C CYS A 86 -16.01 1.20 -8.15
N ASP A 87 -15.64 -0.07 -8.32
CA ASP A 87 -16.12 -1.17 -7.49
C ASP A 87 -15.18 -1.37 -6.31
N ILE A 88 -15.68 -1.18 -5.09
CA ILE A 88 -14.89 -1.23 -3.86
C ILE A 88 -15.47 -2.28 -2.90
N MET A 89 -14.60 -3.00 -2.22
CA MET A 89 -14.90 -3.82 -1.04
C MET A 89 -13.94 -3.45 0.09
N VAL A 90 -14.40 -3.48 1.34
CA VAL A 90 -13.56 -3.22 2.51
C VAL A 90 -13.72 -4.31 3.56
N GLU A 91 -12.58 -4.74 4.10
CA GLU A 91 -12.49 -5.57 5.29
C GLU A 91 -11.72 -4.84 6.39
N VAL A 92 -12.05 -5.18 7.63
CA VAL A 92 -11.41 -4.62 8.81
C VAL A 92 -11.07 -5.71 9.81
N SER A 93 -10.03 -5.50 10.60
CA SER A 93 -9.64 -6.34 11.73
C SER A 93 -8.85 -5.51 12.74
N SER A 94 -8.87 -5.84 14.03
CA SER A 94 -8.14 -5.08 15.04
C SER A 94 -7.38 -5.91 16.07
N LYS A 95 -7.60 -7.22 16.13
CA LYS A 95 -7.00 -8.11 17.13
C LYS A 95 -5.79 -8.85 16.56
N ASN A 96 -4.61 -8.66 17.16
CA ASN A 96 -3.35 -9.30 16.75
C ASN A 96 -2.93 -8.95 15.31
N ILE A 97 -3.16 -7.70 14.88
CA ILE A 97 -2.70 -7.24 13.56
C ILE A 97 -1.17 -7.09 13.56
N VAL A 98 -0.56 -7.17 12.38
CA VAL A 98 0.88 -6.87 12.23
C VAL A 98 1.14 -5.39 12.53
N SER A 99 2.14 -5.12 13.37
CA SER A 99 2.38 -3.80 13.96
C SER A 99 3.68 -3.10 13.54
N ASP A 100 4.49 -3.64 12.61
CA ASP A 100 5.63 -2.96 11.89
C ASP A 100 5.45 -3.08 10.35
N PRO A 101 5.45 -2.00 9.54
CA PRO A 101 5.00 -2.13 8.17
C PRO A 101 6.09 -2.75 7.29
N LEU A 102 7.31 -2.68 7.78
CA LEU A 102 8.47 -3.28 7.17
C LEU A 102 8.51 -4.80 7.44
N ILE A 103 7.70 -5.30 8.38
CA ILE A 103 7.59 -6.75 8.68
C ILE A 103 6.30 -7.39 8.17
N ALA A 104 5.37 -6.62 7.59
CA ALA A 104 4.16 -7.18 6.99
C ALA A 104 4.47 -8.27 5.93
N ASP A 105 3.50 -9.15 5.69
CA ASP A 105 3.57 -10.20 4.70
C ASP A 105 3.04 -9.69 3.35
N THR A 106 3.54 -10.29 2.28
CA THR A 106 3.00 -10.10 0.93
C THR A 106 1.67 -10.82 0.73
N ASP A 107 1.42 -11.87 1.52
CA ASP A 107 0.09 -12.43 1.68
C ASP A 107 -0.72 -11.54 2.61
N TRP A 108 -1.62 -10.78 2.00
CA TRP A 108 -2.55 -9.88 2.67
C TRP A 108 -3.28 -10.54 3.84
N ASN A 109 -3.62 -11.83 3.73
CA ASN A 109 -4.40 -12.52 4.75
C ASN A 109 -3.63 -12.67 6.06
N LYS A 110 -2.31 -12.81 6.01
CA LYS A 110 -1.45 -12.93 7.19
C LYS A 110 -1.27 -11.61 7.95
N ASN A 111 -1.64 -10.50 7.34
CA ASN A 111 -1.56 -9.19 7.99
C ASN A 111 -2.81 -8.85 8.80
N HIS A 112 -3.92 -9.54 8.53
CA HIS A 112 -5.17 -9.34 9.26
C HIS A 112 -5.11 -9.92 10.66
N GLY A 113 -5.91 -9.29 11.52
CA GLY A 113 -6.19 -9.81 12.85
C GLY A 113 -7.18 -10.98 12.84
N THR A 114 -7.24 -11.67 13.98
CA THR A 114 -8.12 -12.83 14.19
C THR A 114 -9.63 -12.51 14.16
N ASP A 115 -9.99 -11.23 14.28
CA ASP A 115 -11.35 -10.69 14.29
C ASP A 115 -11.75 -10.08 12.93
N ARG A 116 -11.06 -10.48 11.86
CA ARG A 116 -11.31 -10.01 10.50
C ARG A 116 -12.76 -10.18 10.09
N LYS A 117 -13.32 -9.13 9.49
CA LYS A 117 -14.66 -9.14 8.92
C LYS A 117 -14.79 -8.26 7.68
N VAL A 118 -15.76 -8.59 6.84
CA VAL A 118 -16.21 -7.71 5.76
C VAL A 118 -16.96 -6.54 6.39
N PHE A 119 -16.38 -5.34 6.30
CA PHE A 119 -16.99 -4.10 6.75
C PHE A 119 -17.98 -3.57 5.71
N MET A 120 -17.62 -3.71 4.43
CA MET A 120 -18.41 -3.26 3.30
C MET A 120 -18.24 -4.27 2.15
N LYS A 121 -19.32 -4.94 1.77
CA LYS A 121 -19.36 -5.83 0.60
C LYS A 121 -19.10 -5.05 -0.68
N ARG A 122 -18.69 -5.78 -1.73
CA ARG A 122 -18.39 -5.18 -3.03
C ARG A 122 -19.59 -4.38 -3.55
N LYS A 123 -19.37 -3.08 -3.80
CA LYS A 123 -20.38 -2.17 -4.36
C LYS A 123 -19.72 -1.14 -5.28
N THR A 124 -20.46 -0.70 -6.30
CA THR A 124 -20.05 0.41 -7.17
C THR A 124 -20.30 1.75 -6.49
N TYR A 125 -19.25 2.54 -6.34
CA TYR A 125 -19.29 3.91 -5.84
C TYR A 125 -19.19 4.89 -7.00
N SER A 126 -20.02 5.93 -6.97
CA SER A 126 -19.91 7.07 -7.88
C SER A 126 -19.10 8.14 -7.19
N ILE A 127 -17.93 8.43 -7.73
CA ILE A 127 -17.02 9.44 -7.22
C ILE A 127 -17.26 10.73 -8.00
N PRO A 128 -17.65 11.83 -7.33
CA PRO A 128 -17.93 13.08 -8.01
C PRO A 128 -16.65 13.68 -8.61
N ALA A 129 -16.83 14.58 -9.58
CA ALA A 129 -15.74 15.42 -10.05
C ALA A 129 -15.23 16.27 -8.88
N TYR A 130 -13.93 16.57 -8.90
CA TYR A 130 -13.29 17.33 -7.83
C TYR A 130 -12.31 18.34 -8.40
N THR A 131 -12.14 19.45 -7.69
CA THR A 131 -11.24 20.53 -8.06
C THR A 131 -10.10 20.63 -7.08
N LYS A 132 -8.89 20.97 -7.56
CA LYS A 132 -7.78 21.30 -6.68
C LYS A 132 -8.17 22.51 -5.82
N PRO A 133 -8.09 22.45 -4.47
CA PRO A 133 -8.42 23.56 -3.60
C PRO A 133 -7.32 24.61 -3.67
N ALA A 134 -7.67 25.88 -3.42
CA ALA A 134 -6.71 26.97 -3.34
C ALA A 134 -5.75 26.81 -2.15
N THR A 135 -6.28 26.33 -1.02
CA THR A 135 -5.52 26.04 0.20
C THR A 135 -5.76 24.58 0.61
N PRO A 136 -4.70 23.75 0.67
CA PRO A 136 -4.78 22.42 1.27
C PRO A 136 -5.31 22.45 2.71
N PRO A 137 -6.01 21.39 3.18
CA PRO A 137 -6.28 20.14 2.49
C PRO A 137 -7.58 20.15 1.67
N ASN A 138 -7.78 19.14 0.82
CA ASN A 138 -9.08 18.85 0.21
C ASN A 138 -10.14 18.49 1.25
N LYS A 139 -11.41 18.75 0.91
CA LYS A 139 -12.55 18.31 1.70
C LYS A 139 -12.73 16.80 1.57
N TRP A 140 -13.32 16.18 2.60
CA TRP A 140 -13.82 14.82 2.52
C TRP A 140 -14.96 14.73 1.52
N MET A 141 -14.87 13.81 0.58
CA MET A 141 -15.79 13.78 -0.57
C MET A 141 -16.58 12.48 -0.66
N VAL A 142 -16.03 11.38 -0.17
CA VAL A 142 -16.61 10.05 -0.37
C VAL A 142 -16.69 9.33 0.96
N GLU A 143 -17.92 8.98 1.35
CA GLU A 143 -18.21 8.13 2.50
C GLU A 143 -18.39 6.68 2.03
N LEU A 144 -17.48 5.79 2.46
CA LEU A 144 -17.63 4.35 2.39
C LEU A 144 -18.40 3.87 3.63
N LYS A 145 -19.73 3.90 3.54
CA LYS A 145 -20.61 3.40 4.61
C LYS A 145 -20.49 1.88 4.75
N GLY A 146 -20.20 1.41 5.97
CA GLY A 146 -20.16 -0.02 6.28
C GLY A 146 -21.54 -0.65 6.23
N ASP A 147 -21.60 -1.93 5.84
CA ASP A 147 -22.83 -2.73 5.87
C ASP A 147 -23.29 -2.99 7.32
N ALA A 148 -22.32 -3.06 8.24
CA ALA A 148 -22.56 -3.15 9.67
C ALA A 148 -21.45 -2.41 10.44
N PRO A 149 -21.76 -1.81 11.61
CA PRO A 149 -20.74 -1.17 12.43
C PRO A 149 -19.62 -2.13 12.84
N PHE A 150 -18.39 -1.64 12.94
CA PHE A 150 -17.26 -2.36 13.53
C PHE A 150 -16.94 -1.81 14.91
N VAL A 151 -17.20 -2.64 15.93
CA VAL A 151 -16.79 -2.33 17.29
C VAL A 151 -15.33 -2.71 17.43
N ASN A 152 -14.49 -1.69 17.59
CA ASN A 152 -13.09 -1.86 17.84
C ASN A 152 -12.77 -1.55 19.31
N ILE A 153 -12.48 -2.60 20.07
CA ILE A 153 -11.99 -2.50 21.45
C ILE A 153 -10.46 -2.38 21.51
N ASN A 154 -9.78 -2.75 20.42
CA ASN A 154 -8.35 -2.70 20.30
C ASN A 154 -7.95 -1.30 19.79
N LYS A 155 -6.93 -0.68 20.35
CA LYS A 155 -6.47 0.65 19.90
C LYS A 155 -5.79 0.61 18.52
N GLN A 156 -5.78 -0.55 17.87
CA GLN A 156 -5.18 -0.79 16.57
C GLN A 156 -6.26 -1.16 15.56
N ILE A 157 -6.02 -0.96 14.27
CA ILE A 157 -6.91 -1.49 13.24
C ILE A 157 -6.16 -1.68 11.92
N CYS A 158 -6.52 -2.71 11.17
CA CYS A 158 -6.15 -2.93 9.79
C CYS A 158 -7.41 -2.73 8.92
N VAL A 159 -7.30 -1.92 7.88
CA VAL A 159 -8.32 -1.64 6.88
C VAL A 159 -7.79 -2.13 5.52
N ASP A 160 -8.42 -3.17 4.97
CA ASP A 160 -8.09 -3.75 3.68
C ASP A 160 -9.12 -3.34 2.64
N THR A 161 -8.69 -2.58 1.64
CA THR A 161 -9.54 -2.06 0.57
C THR A 161 -9.16 -2.70 -0.75
N ARG A 162 -10.16 -3.25 -1.43
CA ARG A 162 -10.03 -3.87 -2.75
C ARG A 162 -10.82 -3.08 -3.77
N VAL A 163 -10.19 -2.83 -4.92
CA VAL A 163 -10.79 -2.14 -6.05
C VAL A 163 -10.78 -3.06 -7.27
N TYR A 164 -11.96 -3.36 -7.81
CA TYR A 164 -12.11 -4.36 -8.89
C TYR A 164 -12.25 -3.75 -10.29
N THR A 165 -12.39 -2.42 -10.38
CA THR A 165 -12.53 -1.71 -11.65
C THR A 165 -11.37 -2.01 -12.58
N LYS A 166 -11.63 -2.37 -13.84
CA LYS A 166 -10.58 -2.70 -14.82
C LYS A 166 -10.14 -1.52 -15.68
N THR A 167 -10.83 -0.40 -15.59
CA THR A 167 -10.51 0.83 -16.33
C THR A 167 -9.48 1.64 -15.55
N THR A 168 -8.22 1.60 -16.00
CA THR A 168 -7.18 2.50 -15.49
C THR A 168 -7.56 3.95 -15.80
N GLN A 169 -7.71 4.78 -14.77
CA GLN A 169 -7.89 6.22 -14.94
C GLN A 169 -6.60 6.91 -14.49
N SER A 170 -5.99 7.70 -15.38
CA SER A 170 -4.75 8.43 -15.11
C SER A 170 -4.94 9.60 -14.13
N ASN A 171 -6.19 9.99 -13.87
CA ASN A 171 -6.54 11.22 -13.20
C ASN A 171 -7.15 10.92 -11.83
N ALA A 172 -6.32 10.49 -10.87
CA ALA A 172 -6.50 10.84 -9.45
C ALA A 172 -5.46 10.22 -8.53
N TYR A 173 -5.05 11.00 -7.54
CA TYR A 173 -4.41 10.51 -6.33
C TYR A 173 -5.41 10.71 -5.22
N TRP A 174 -5.93 9.59 -4.72
CA TRP A 174 -6.82 9.60 -3.59
C TRP A 174 -6.00 9.24 -2.38
N TYR A 175 -5.90 10.20 -1.49
CA TYR A 175 -5.38 9.91 -0.19
C TYR A 175 -6.45 9.30 0.66
N VAL A 176 -5.90 8.61 1.62
CA VAL A 176 -6.52 8.70 2.89
C VAL A 176 -5.43 9.07 3.89
N ASP A 177 -5.71 10.06 4.72
CA ASP A 177 -4.62 10.82 5.31
C ASP A 177 -3.91 10.07 6.43
N GLY A 178 -2.63 10.40 6.50
CA GLY A 178 -1.88 10.29 7.72
C GLY A 178 -0.61 11.09 7.61
N ASP A 179 -0.55 12.19 8.35
CA ASP A 179 0.71 12.88 8.57
C ASP A 179 1.38 12.36 9.86
N TYR A 180 2.67 12.65 9.97
CA TYR A 180 3.70 11.65 10.13
C TYR A 180 4.66 12.14 11.23
N ASN A 181 4.43 11.75 12.49
CA ASN A 181 5.54 11.65 13.43
C ASN A 181 6.03 10.20 13.41
N TYR A 182 7.27 10.00 12.99
CA TYR A 182 7.96 8.75 13.14
C TYR A 182 9.06 8.95 14.17
N ALA A 183 9.12 8.07 15.16
CA ALA A 183 10.35 7.87 15.87
C ALA A 183 11.14 6.81 15.07
N SER A 184 12.43 7.05 14.88
CA SER A 184 13.30 6.06 14.26
C SER A 184 14.50 5.78 15.15
N SER A 185 14.94 4.53 15.15
CA SER A 185 16.13 4.07 15.84
C SER A 185 16.93 3.11 14.95
N GLY A 186 18.17 2.83 15.35
CA GLY A 186 19.06 1.89 14.64
C GLY A 186 19.72 2.47 13.39
N THR A 187 20.49 1.62 12.71
CA THR A 187 21.24 1.93 11.50
C THR A 187 20.48 1.46 10.27
N ARG A 188 20.20 2.38 9.34
CA ARG A 188 19.49 2.07 8.10
C ARG A 188 20.29 1.13 7.23
N GLY A 189 19.73 -0.04 6.98
CA GLY A 189 20.19 -0.91 5.91
C GLY A 189 19.96 -0.23 4.57
N PHE A 190 20.64 -0.69 3.54
CA PHE A 190 20.51 -0.14 2.21
C PHE A 190 20.93 -1.18 1.18
N TYR A 191 20.57 -0.94 -0.08
CA TYR A 191 21.14 -1.68 -1.19
C TYR A 191 21.78 -0.72 -2.18
N ARG A 192 22.82 -1.19 -2.86
CA ARG A 192 23.47 -0.50 -3.96
C ARG A 192 23.50 -1.43 -5.17
N THR A 193 23.08 -0.89 -6.30
CA THR A 193 23.10 -1.61 -7.57
C THR A 193 24.46 -1.44 -8.23
N TYR A 194 24.98 -2.49 -8.85
CA TYR A 194 26.26 -2.44 -9.57
C TYR A 194 26.26 -3.34 -10.81
N GLY A 195 27.16 -3.03 -11.74
CA GLY A 195 27.22 -3.71 -13.02
C GLY A 195 26.12 -3.27 -13.99
N THR A 196 26.14 -3.85 -15.18
CA THR A 196 25.15 -3.59 -16.23
C THR A 196 24.29 -4.83 -16.45
N PRO A 197 22.96 -4.69 -16.56
CA PRO A 197 22.13 -5.80 -17.00
C PRO A 197 22.51 -6.15 -18.44
N CYS A 198 22.47 -7.45 -18.77
CA CYS A 198 22.67 -7.90 -20.13
C CYS A 198 21.35 -8.43 -20.70
N ASN A 199 21.06 -7.99 -21.93
CA ASN A 199 19.94 -8.45 -22.74
C ASN A 199 18.65 -8.65 -21.93
N PRO A 200 17.85 -7.62 -21.59
CA PRO A 200 17.90 -6.23 -22.04
C PRO A 200 18.62 -5.30 -21.05
N SER A 201 18.98 -4.11 -21.54
CA SER A 201 19.59 -3.03 -20.74
C SER A 201 18.70 -2.48 -19.62
N ASN A 202 17.42 -2.88 -19.57
CA ASN A 202 16.42 -2.44 -18.60
C ASN A 202 15.93 -3.57 -17.66
N PHE A 203 16.72 -4.64 -17.48
CA PHE A 203 16.42 -5.68 -16.49
C PHE A 203 16.75 -5.21 -15.06
N TYR A 204 15.75 -4.64 -14.40
CA TYR A 204 15.91 -4.06 -13.07
C TYR A 204 15.89 -5.11 -11.96
N ASN A 205 16.80 -4.95 -11.00
CA ASN A 205 16.86 -5.70 -9.74
C ASN A 205 16.75 -4.73 -8.56
N TYR A 206 15.97 -5.10 -7.55
CA TYR A 206 15.71 -4.35 -6.33
C TYR A 206 15.62 -5.29 -5.12
N SER A 207 15.82 -4.72 -3.93
CA SER A 207 15.71 -5.45 -2.67
C SER A 207 14.95 -4.63 -1.62
N THR A 208 14.19 -5.30 -0.76
CA THR A 208 13.45 -4.71 0.36
C THR A 208 13.53 -5.62 1.58
N GLY A 209 13.16 -5.11 2.76
CA GLY A 209 13.19 -5.92 3.98
C GLY A 209 14.62 -6.24 4.44
N TYR A 210 15.55 -5.33 4.21
CA TYR A 210 16.98 -5.47 4.52
C TYR A 210 17.33 -4.92 5.91
N ASN A 211 16.38 -4.86 6.84
CA ASN A 211 16.67 -4.60 8.25
C ASN A 211 16.18 -5.77 9.10
N VAL A 212 16.79 -5.96 10.28
CA VAL A 212 16.43 -7.04 11.20
C VAL A 212 14.92 -7.06 11.50
N GLY A 213 14.36 -8.27 11.62
CA GLY A 213 12.93 -8.51 11.84
C GLY A 213 12.05 -8.38 10.58
N GLN A 214 12.54 -7.73 9.52
CA GLN A 214 11.82 -7.59 8.26
C GLN A 214 11.91 -8.87 7.44
N THR A 215 10.90 -9.11 6.61
CA THR A 215 10.95 -10.20 5.63
C THR A 215 11.77 -9.74 4.43
N PHE A 216 12.95 -10.36 4.25
CA PHE A 216 13.89 -10.05 3.19
C PHE A 216 13.39 -10.56 1.84
N ARG A 217 13.40 -9.65 0.86
CA ARG A 217 12.86 -9.90 -0.47
C ARG A 217 13.74 -9.30 -1.54
N THR A 218 13.84 -10.02 -2.65
CA THR A 218 14.41 -9.50 -3.89
C THR A 218 13.36 -9.59 -4.98
N TYR A 219 13.33 -8.61 -5.87
CA TYR A 219 12.41 -8.64 -6.99
C TYR A 219 13.04 -7.99 -8.21
N CYS A 220 12.49 -8.36 -9.36
CA CYS A 220 12.99 -7.87 -10.64
C CYS A 220 11.86 -7.62 -11.63
N TYR A 221 12.17 -6.84 -12.65
CA TYR A 221 11.28 -6.54 -13.77
C TYR A 221 11.99 -6.96 -15.06
N THR A 222 11.65 -8.14 -15.59
CA THR A 222 12.25 -8.66 -16.83
C THR A 222 11.75 -7.94 -18.08
N ARG A 223 10.64 -7.19 -17.95
CA ARG A 223 9.85 -6.56 -19.03
C ARG A 223 9.27 -7.54 -20.06
N ASN A 224 9.37 -8.85 -19.82
CA ASN A 224 8.78 -9.88 -20.67
C ASN A 224 7.89 -10.82 -19.84
N SER A 225 6.70 -11.12 -20.35
CA SER A 225 5.81 -12.11 -19.75
C SER A 225 6.25 -13.53 -20.12
N GLY A 226 6.09 -14.49 -19.21
CA GLY A 226 6.31 -15.92 -19.48
C GLY A 226 7.75 -16.40 -19.32
N ASP A 227 8.67 -15.57 -18.84
CA ASP A 227 10.01 -16.07 -18.47
C ASP A 227 9.97 -16.94 -17.21
N LEU A 228 10.89 -17.90 -17.14
CA LEU A 228 11.29 -18.50 -15.89
C LEU A 228 12.40 -17.65 -15.26
N VAL A 229 12.17 -17.09 -14.07
CA VAL A 229 13.15 -16.23 -13.40
C VAL A 229 13.77 -16.98 -12.22
N LEU A 230 15.09 -16.94 -12.17
CA LEU A 230 15.91 -17.43 -11.06
C LEU A 230 16.44 -16.25 -10.28
N ALA A 231 16.33 -16.29 -8.96
CA ALA A 231 17.02 -15.38 -8.06
C ALA A 231 17.99 -16.16 -7.18
N TRP A 232 19.08 -15.51 -6.79
CA TRP A 232 19.94 -16.03 -5.75
C TRP A 232 20.46 -14.96 -4.79
N LEU A 233 20.89 -15.45 -3.64
CA LEU A 233 21.73 -14.72 -2.70
C LEU A 233 23.16 -15.26 -2.75
N GLY A 234 24.11 -14.37 -2.61
CA GLY A 234 25.53 -14.66 -2.49
C GLY A 234 26.16 -13.96 -1.30
N THR A 235 27.30 -14.47 -0.88
CA THR A 235 28.14 -13.94 0.20
C THR A 235 29.27 -13.07 -0.32
N LYS A 236 29.53 -13.08 -1.63
CA LYS A 236 30.61 -12.34 -2.26
C LYS A 236 30.13 -11.67 -3.55
N LYS A 237 30.63 -10.46 -3.76
CA LYS A 237 30.59 -9.80 -5.06
C LYS A 237 31.56 -10.48 -6.00
N LEU A 238 31.07 -10.81 -7.20
CA LEU A 238 31.86 -11.32 -8.32
C LEU A 238 31.90 -10.28 -9.46
N ASN A 239 32.69 -10.60 -10.48
CA ASN A 239 32.73 -9.88 -11.75
C ASN A 239 33.19 -10.83 -12.87
N VAL A 240 32.51 -11.96 -13.02
CA VAL A 240 32.91 -13.02 -13.96
C VAL A 240 32.17 -12.83 -15.28
N SER A 241 32.89 -12.59 -16.37
CA SER A 241 32.31 -12.62 -17.71
C SER A 241 31.83 -14.03 -18.03
N ILE A 242 30.59 -14.16 -18.48
CA ILE A 242 29.99 -15.43 -18.88
C ILE A 242 29.70 -15.49 -20.39
N GLY A 243 30.34 -14.59 -21.16
CA GLY A 243 30.18 -14.49 -22.61
C GLY A 243 28.94 -13.68 -23.03
N GLY A 244 28.86 -13.31 -24.31
CA GLY A 244 27.73 -12.57 -24.87
C GLY A 244 27.48 -11.17 -24.28
N GLY A 245 28.51 -10.55 -23.70
CA GLY A 245 28.39 -9.26 -23.00
C GLY A 245 27.72 -9.35 -21.62
N CYS A 246 27.56 -10.56 -21.08
CA CYS A 246 26.96 -10.80 -19.77
C CYS A 246 28.01 -11.05 -18.67
N THR A 247 27.69 -10.61 -17.46
CA THR A 247 28.56 -10.78 -16.28
C THR A 247 27.78 -11.32 -15.09
N LEU A 248 28.35 -12.36 -14.47
CA LEU A 248 27.93 -12.87 -13.17
C LEU A 248 28.57 -12.02 -12.06
N TYR A 249 27.73 -11.35 -11.29
CA TYR A 249 28.09 -10.35 -10.30
C TYR A 249 28.03 -10.85 -8.85
N THR A 250 27.49 -12.05 -8.65
CA THR A 250 27.21 -12.61 -7.33
C THR A 250 27.36 -14.11 -7.36
N ASN A 251 28.04 -14.70 -6.37
CA ASN A 251 28.08 -16.16 -6.23
C ASN A 251 26.71 -16.72 -5.86
N VAL A 252 26.40 -17.94 -6.27
CA VAL A 252 25.13 -18.61 -5.94
C VAL A 252 25.30 -19.39 -4.63
N ALA A 253 24.70 -18.92 -3.54
CA ALA A 253 24.64 -19.67 -2.27
C ALA A 253 23.26 -20.27 -2.02
N LEU A 254 22.19 -19.52 -2.36
CA LEU A 254 20.80 -19.95 -2.24
C LEU A 254 20.05 -19.58 -3.52
N LEU A 255 19.26 -20.48 -4.08
CA LEU A 255 18.57 -20.28 -5.36
C LEU A 255 17.05 -20.50 -5.21
N HIS A 256 16.26 -19.65 -5.86
CA HIS A 256 14.81 -19.75 -5.90
C HIS A 256 14.30 -19.51 -7.33
N PRO A 257 13.61 -20.49 -7.96
CA PRO A 257 12.96 -20.30 -9.25
C PRO A 257 11.51 -19.81 -9.08
N VAL A 258 11.04 -18.92 -9.96
CA VAL A 258 9.63 -18.49 -10.06
C VAL A 258 9.26 -18.31 -11.52
N PRO A 259 8.20 -18.99 -12.03
CA PRO A 259 7.65 -18.67 -13.33
C PRO A 259 6.93 -17.31 -13.26
N VAL A 260 7.25 -16.41 -14.19
CA VAL A 260 6.54 -15.13 -14.29
C VAL A 260 5.18 -15.40 -14.91
N LYS A 261 4.11 -15.00 -14.19
CA LYS A 261 2.73 -15.10 -14.70
C LYS A 261 2.66 -14.50 -16.11
N THR A 262 2.14 -15.28 -17.06
CA THR A 262 1.97 -14.89 -18.47
C THR A 262 1.14 -13.62 -18.65
N THR A 263 0.36 -13.24 -17.65
CA THR A 263 -0.49 -12.07 -17.66
C THR A 263 0.19 -10.77 -17.18
N SER A 264 1.43 -10.86 -16.69
CA SER A 264 2.21 -9.72 -16.18
C SER A 264 2.90 -8.95 -17.31
N ILE A 265 2.35 -7.80 -17.70
CA ILE A 265 2.93 -6.92 -18.73
C ILE A 265 4.33 -6.37 -18.38
N SER A 266 4.74 -6.43 -17.12
CA SER A 266 6.02 -5.89 -16.65
C SER A 266 7.09 -6.95 -16.41
N GLY A 267 6.76 -8.24 -16.55
CA GLY A 267 7.71 -9.32 -16.28
C GLY A 267 8.15 -9.39 -14.81
N TYR A 268 7.28 -9.01 -13.88
CA TYR A 268 7.62 -8.92 -12.46
C TYR A 268 7.77 -10.30 -11.80
N ALA A 269 8.90 -10.53 -11.13
CA ALA A 269 9.14 -11.68 -10.26
C ALA A 269 9.57 -11.22 -8.86
N ASN A 270 9.05 -11.88 -7.82
CA ASN A 270 9.33 -11.59 -6.41
C ASN A 270 9.80 -12.86 -5.70
N PHE A 271 10.81 -12.73 -4.86
CA PHE A 271 11.48 -13.81 -4.16
C PHE A 271 11.57 -13.47 -2.68
N VAL A 272 11.01 -14.34 -1.84
CA VAL A 272 10.98 -14.17 -0.39
C VAL A 272 12.01 -15.10 0.23
N TRP A 273 12.99 -14.53 0.95
CA TRP A 273 14.10 -15.28 1.55
C TRP A 273 13.89 -15.58 3.04
N GLY A 274 12.82 -15.05 3.64
CA GLY A 274 12.48 -15.22 5.06
C GLY A 274 12.74 -13.95 5.88
N LYS A 275 12.61 -14.06 7.20
CA LYS A 275 12.86 -12.94 8.12
C LYS A 275 14.36 -12.74 8.34
N VAL A 276 14.81 -11.49 8.33
CA VAL A 276 16.19 -11.12 8.67
C VAL A 276 16.40 -11.36 10.17
N PRO A 277 17.31 -12.26 10.56
CA PRO A 277 17.59 -12.50 11.98
C PRO A 277 18.36 -11.31 12.58
N ALA A 278 18.23 -11.10 13.89
CA ALA A 278 18.94 -10.02 14.60
C ALA A 278 20.48 -10.11 14.42
N SER A 279 21.01 -11.33 14.34
CA SER A 279 22.44 -11.61 14.11
C SER A 279 22.95 -11.17 12.74
N ALA A 280 22.07 -10.84 11.78
CA ALA A 280 22.48 -10.39 10.46
C ALA A 280 22.78 -8.89 10.39
N LYS A 281 22.60 -8.12 11.48
CA LYS A 281 22.94 -6.68 11.49
C LYS A 281 24.39 -6.47 11.02
N GLY A 282 24.57 -5.57 10.04
CA GLY A 282 25.86 -5.23 9.45
C GLY A 282 26.35 -6.21 8.38
N VAL A 283 25.70 -7.36 8.21
CA VAL A 283 26.08 -8.34 7.18
C VAL A 283 25.80 -7.77 5.79
N LYS A 284 26.72 -8.04 4.87
CA LYS A 284 26.53 -7.80 3.45
C LYS A 284 26.14 -9.08 2.73
N VAL A 285 25.02 -9.04 2.02
CA VAL A 285 24.59 -10.10 1.11
C VAL A 285 24.45 -9.52 -0.29
N TYR A 286 24.64 -10.35 -1.28
CA TYR A 286 24.59 -9.95 -2.68
C TYR A 286 23.44 -10.68 -3.37
N SER A 287 22.81 -10.06 -4.37
CA SER A 287 21.76 -10.72 -5.14
C SER A 287 21.82 -10.37 -6.61
N GLN A 288 21.51 -11.36 -7.45
CA GLN A 288 21.34 -11.20 -8.88
C GLN A 288 20.22 -12.13 -9.36
N HIS A 289 19.62 -11.79 -10.50
CA HIS A 289 18.57 -12.57 -11.13
C HIS A 289 18.97 -12.95 -12.55
N ALA A 290 18.49 -14.10 -13.00
CA ALA A 290 18.55 -14.55 -14.38
C ALA A 290 17.13 -14.86 -14.87
N ALA A 291 16.83 -14.57 -16.13
CA ALA A 291 15.59 -14.97 -16.78
C ALA A 291 15.89 -15.91 -17.94
N ILE A 292 15.16 -17.02 -18.02
CA ILE A 292 15.21 -18.00 -19.09
C ILE A 292 13.95 -17.78 -19.93
N THR A 293 14.16 -17.40 -21.19
CA THR A 293 13.07 -17.17 -22.14
C THR A 293 12.50 -18.49 -22.68
N SER A 294 11.38 -18.43 -23.39
CA SER A 294 10.80 -19.59 -24.10
C SER A 294 11.74 -20.20 -25.16
N LYS A 295 12.74 -19.45 -25.62
CA LYS A 295 13.78 -19.92 -26.55
C LYS A 295 15.05 -20.40 -25.84
N LEU A 296 15.00 -20.61 -24.52
CA LEU A 296 16.13 -20.98 -23.67
C LEU A 296 17.30 -19.96 -23.67
N ALA A 297 17.05 -18.73 -24.13
CA ALA A 297 18.04 -17.66 -24.01
C ALA A 297 18.07 -17.10 -22.58
N PHE A 298 19.29 -16.86 -22.07
CA PHE A 298 19.53 -16.28 -20.76
C PHE A 298 19.64 -14.77 -20.82
N ARG A 299 19.08 -14.13 -19.78
CA ARG A 299 19.09 -12.68 -19.57
C ARG A 299 19.48 -12.43 -18.12
N TRP A 300 20.32 -11.43 -17.86
CA TRP A 300 20.89 -11.22 -16.53
C TRP A 300 20.61 -9.81 -16.03
N SER A 301 20.16 -9.73 -14.79
CA SER A 301 20.01 -8.44 -14.12
C SER A 301 21.37 -7.90 -13.68
N ARG A 302 21.40 -6.61 -13.34
CA ARG A 302 22.47 -6.04 -12.50
C ARG A 302 22.58 -6.76 -11.15
N GLY A 303 23.75 -6.67 -10.51
CA GLY A 303 23.96 -7.13 -9.14
C GLY A 303 23.46 -6.10 -8.12
N ASN A 304 23.03 -6.58 -6.96
CA ASN A 304 22.70 -5.78 -5.78
C ASN A 304 23.60 -6.18 -4.62
N GLU A 305 24.20 -5.19 -3.96
CA GLU A 305 24.86 -5.35 -2.66
C GLU A 305 23.88 -4.83 -1.63
N ILE A 306 23.48 -5.67 -0.70
CA ILE A 306 22.54 -5.35 0.37
C ILE A 306 23.33 -5.35 1.69
N THR A 307 23.36 -4.21 2.37
CA THR A 307 23.84 -4.12 3.75
C THR A 307 22.64 -4.20 4.69
N ILE A 308 22.64 -5.21 5.56
CA ILE A 308 21.58 -5.42 6.53
C ILE A 308 21.72 -4.42 7.67
N GLY A 309 20.66 -3.65 7.91
CA GLY A 309 20.57 -2.72 9.04
C GLY A 309 19.74 -3.27 10.19
N ASP A 310 19.58 -2.47 11.22
CA ASP A 310 18.65 -2.67 12.34
C ASP A 310 17.71 -1.49 12.51
N TYR A 311 17.44 -0.79 11.41
CA TYR A 311 16.60 0.39 11.44
C TYR A 311 15.16 0.03 11.68
N HIS A 312 14.64 0.60 12.76
CA HIS A 312 13.27 0.50 13.17
C HIS A 312 12.63 1.88 13.10
N THR A 313 11.41 1.89 12.61
CA THR A 313 10.57 3.09 12.59
C THR A 313 9.25 2.72 13.23
N THR A 314 8.93 3.38 14.33
CA THR A 314 7.60 3.35 14.91
C THR A 314 6.77 4.43 14.22
N TYR A 315 5.78 3.99 13.48
CA TYR A 315 4.85 4.86 12.78
C TYR A 315 3.63 5.10 13.67
N GLU A 316 3.23 6.36 13.83
CA GLU A 316 1.90 6.67 14.39
C GLU A 316 0.84 6.08 13.48
N ILE A 317 0.76 6.54 12.23
CA ILE A 317 -0.12 5.96 11.21
C ILE A 317 0.68 4.98 10.39
N PHE A 318 0.21 3.74 10.35
CA PHE A 318 0.92 2.66 9.74
C PHE A 318 0.37 2.37 8.35
N GLY A 319 0.91 3.04 7.34
CA GLY A 319 0.65 2.64 5.96
C GLY A 319 1.70 1.64 5.49
N VAL A 320 1.48 0.32 5.59
CA VAL A 320 2.14 -0.59 4.62
C VAL A 320 1.38 -0.43 3.33
N TYR A 321 2.08 -0.20 2.23
CA TYR A 321 1.50 -0.44 0.93
C TYR A 321 2.02 -1.78 0.52
N ALA A 322 1.31 -2.80 0.99
CA ALA A 322 1.06 -3.84 0.06
C ALA A 322 0.18 -3.17 -1.01
N TYR A 323 0.69 -3.03 -2.23
CA TYR A 323 -0.04 -2.46 -3.36
C TYR A 323 0.27 -3.32 -4.56
N ALA A 324 -0.71 -3.65 -5.37
CA ALA A 324 -0.43 -4.37 -6.60
C ALA A 324 -1.21 -3.73 -7.74
N ILE A 325 -0.50 -3.52 -8.85
CA ILE A 325 -0.86 -2.56 -9.88
C ILE A 325 -1.10 -3.16 -11.25
N GLY A 326 -2.14 -2.63 -11.90
CA GLY A 326 -2.03 -1.96 -13.20
C GLY A 326 -1.98 -2.85 -14.44
N SER A 327 -1.96 -4.16 -14.28
CA SER A 327 -2.31 -5.06 -15.38
C SER A 327 -3.80 -5.37 -15.29
N SER A 328 -4.49 -5.39 -16.43
CA SER A 328 -5.89 -5.85 -16.54
C SER A 328 -6.12 -7.26 -15.99
N SER A 329 -5.03 -8.00 -15.74
CA SER A 329 -5.02 -9.35 -15.17
C SER A 329 -4.86 -9.44 -13.65
N PHE A 330 -4.56 -8.33 -12.97
CA PHE A 330 -4.39 -8.37 -11.52
C PHE A 330 -5.72 -8.74 -10.84
N ASN A 331 -5.65 -9.71 -9.92
CA ASN A 331 -6.78 -10.17 -9.13
C ASN A 331 -6.60 -9.75 -7.66
N PRO A 332 -7.36 -8.76 -7.16
CA PRO A 332 -7.28 -8.30 -5.78
C PRO A 332 -7.45 -9.40 -4.72
N ASP A 333 -8.15 -10.49 -5.04
CA ASP A 333 -8.42 -11.57 -4.09
C ASP A 333 -7.30 -12.60 -4.02
N LYS A 334 -6.51 -12.74 -5.09
CA LYS A 334 -5.57 -13.88 -5.25
C LYS A 334 -4.11 -13.45 -5.35
N ASP A 335 -3.86 -12.25 -5.87
CA ASP A 335 -2.50 -11.83 -6.16
C ASP A 335 -1.84 -11.20 -4.92
N PRO A 336 -0.58 -11.57 -4.62
CA PRO A 336 0.13 -11.03 -3.47
C PRO A 336 0.49 -9.57 -3.67
N ALA A 337 0.82 -8.92 -2.57
CA ALA A 337 1.33 -7.56 -2.54
C ALA A 337 2.60 -7.40 -3.39
N LYS A 338 2.74 -6.22 -4.02
CA LYS A 338 4.04 -5.66 -4.38
C LYS A 338 4.35 -4.55 -3.38
N TYR A 339 5.54 -4.56 -2.79
CA TYR A 339 5.85 -3.64 -1.69
C TYR A 339 6.13 -2.22 -2.20
N TRP A 340 5.37 -1.22 -1.73
CA TRP A 340 5.64 0.23 -1.83
C TRP A 340 5.37 0.93 -0.48
N SER A 341 5.55 2.25 -0.36
CA SER A 341 5.57 2.98 0.94
C SER A 341 4.50 4.08 1.15
N SER A 342 4.05 4.22 2.43
CA SER A 342 3.47 5.35 3.24
C SER A 342 2.15 6.12 2.89
N SER A 343 1.16 6.12 3.84
CA SER A 343 -0.25 6.67 4.02
C SER A 343 -1.39 5.61 4.25
N GLY A 344 -2.58 5.98 4.74
CA GLY A 344 -3.64 5.01 5.12
C GLY A 344 -5.06 5.59 5.32
N ILE A 345 -6.10 4.75 5.23
CA ILE A 345 -7.57 5.01 5.35
C ILE A 345 -8.17 5.63 6.65
N ILE A 346 -8.50 6.93 6.67
CA ILE A 346 -9.26 7.59 7.75
C ILE A 346 -10.66 7.00 7.92
N MET A 347 -10.96 6.75 9.19
CA MET A 347 -12.20 6.15 9.69
C MET A 347 -13.08 7.22 10.33
N ASP A 348 -14.39 7.13 10.12
CA ASP A 348 -15.40 7.79 10.96
C ASP A 348 -15.75 6.88 12.13
N VAL A 349 -15.49 7.40 13.33
CA VAL A 349 -15.44 6.63 14.57
C VAL A 349 -16.30 7.33 15.61
N ARG A 350 -17.25 6.59 16.20
CA ARG A 350 -18.03 7.05 17.35
C ARG A 350 -17.48 6.41 18.63
#